data_AF-A0A7L2NFA2-F1
#
_entry.id   AF-A0A7L2NFA2-F1
#
_cell.length_a   1.000
_cell.length_b   1.000
_cell.length_c   1.000
_cell.angle_alpha   90.00
_cell.angle_beta   90.00
_cell.angle_gamma   90.00
#
_symmetry.space_group_name_H-M   'P 1'
#
loop_
_entity.id
_entity.type
_entity.pdbx_description
1 polymer ?
#
loop_
_entity_poly.entity_id
_entity_poly.type
_entity_poly.pdbx_seq_one_letter_code
_entity_poly.pdbx_strand_id
1 'polypeptide(L)' 'RVPMVPFGTGTGLEGGVNAVQGGVCFDLSRMDAIAELSLEDFSVTVEPGVTRKALNKHLRGTGLWFPVGTVGI' A
#
# COMPACT_ATOMS: atom_id res chain seq x y z
N ARG A 1 -26.86 -5.50 -6.50
CA ARG A 1 -25.37 -5.48 -6.47
C ARG A 1 -24.92 -4.03 -6.47
N VAL A 2 -24.02 -3.62 -5.58
CA VAL A 2 -23.52 -2.23 -5.49
C VAL A 2 -22.07 -2.19 -6.01
N PRO A 3 -21.70 -1.27 -6.92
CA PRO A 3 -20.30 -1.09 -7.33
C PRO A 3 -19.42 -0.63 -6.17
N MET A 4 -18.22 -1.20 -6.06
CA MET A 4 -17.23 -0.87 -5.04
C MET A 4 -15.96 -0.37 -5.73
N VAL A 5 -15.45 0.78 -5.31
CA VAL A 5 -14.22 1.36 -5.83
C VAL A 5 -13.20 1.44 -4.69
N PRO A 6 -12.14 0.60 -4.68
CA PRO A 6 -11.11 0.69 -3.65
C PRO A 6 -10.29 1.97 -3.85
N PHE A 7 -9.99 2.64 -2.74
CA PHE A 7 -9.20 3.86 -2.73
C PHE A 7 -8.00 3.71 -1.79
N GLY A 8 -6.81 3.95 -2.33
CA GLY A 8 -5.55 4.00 -1.57
C GLY A 8 -5.10 5.44 -1.36
N THR A 9 -3.98 5.84 -1.98
CA THR A 9 -3.42 7.19 -1.85
C THR A 9 -3.85 8.17 -2.95
N GLY A 10 -4.70 7.74 -3.89
CA GLY A 10 -5.17 8.60 -4.99
C GLY A 10 -4.10 9.00 -6.02
N THR A 11 -2.96 8.31 -6.10
CA THR A 11 -1.83 8.67 -6.99
C THR A 11 -1.89 8.03 -8.37
N GLY A 12 -2.91 7.24 -8.68
CA GLY A 12 -3.10 6.62 -10.00
C GLY A 12 -3.53 7.65 -11.04
N LEU A 13 -3.03 7.52 -12.27
CA LEU A 13 -3.25 8.51 -13.35
C LEU A 13 -4.26 8.04 -14.41
N GLU A 14 -4.69 6.78 -14.36
CA GLU A 14 -5.55 6.14 -15.38
C GLU A 14 -7.03 6.14 -14.98
N GLY A 15 -7.41 6.90 -13.95
CA GLY A 15 -8.81 7.04 -13.52
C GLY A 15 -9.39 5.82 -12.78
N GLY A 16 -8.56 4.90 -12.29
CA GLY A 16 -9.02 3.69 -11.61
C GLY A 16 -9.86 3.92 -10.34
N VAL A 17 -9.75 5.10 -9.72
CA VAL A 17 -10.57 5.49 -8.54
C VAL A 17 -11.82 6.29 -8.92
N ASN A 18 -12.07 6.51 -10.21
CA ASN A 18 -13.24 7.25 -10.67
C ASN A 18 -14.49 6.38 -10.54
N ALA A 19 -15.47 6.83 -9.75
CA ALA A 19 -16.77 6.16 -9.60
C ALA A 19 -17.71 6.48 -10.78
N VAL A 20 -17.33 6.08 -12.00
CA VAL A 20 -18.06 6.40 -13.25
C VAL A 20 -19.51 5.92 -13.23
N GLN A 21 -19.79 4.81 -12.54
CA GLN A 21 -21.13 4.24 -12.38
C GLN A 21 -21.76 4.57 -11.01
N GLY A 22 -21.17 5.49 -10.24
CA GLY A 22 -21.48 5.70 -8.82
C GLY A 22 -21.04 4.51 -7.94
N GLY A 23 -21.56 4.43 -6.71
CA GLY A 23 -21.29 3.33 -5.78
C GLY A 23 -20.56 3.76 -4.52
N VAL A 24 -19.90 2.80 -3.87
CA VAL A 24 -19.18 3.02 -2.61
C VAL A 24 -17.68 3.12 -2.89
N CYS A 25 -17.09 4.25 -2.52
CA CYS A 25 -15.64 4.38 -2.44
C CYS A 25 -15.18 3.80 -1.10
N PHE A 26 -14.32 2.78 -1.14
CA PHE A 26 -13.84 2.08 0.04
C PHE A 26 -12.40 2.48 0.33
N ASP A 27 -12.21 3.35 1.31
CA ASP A 27 -10.90 3.84 1.73
C ASP A 27 -10.14 2.76 2.52
N LEU A 28 -9.00 2.34 1.98
CA LEU A 28 -8.12 1.34 2.56
C LEU A 28 -7.06 1.94 3.49
N SER A 29 -7.02 3.27 3.65
CA SER A 29 -5.96 3.97 4.39
C SER A 29 -5.80 3.56 5.85
N ARG A 30 -6.85 2.99 6.46
CA ARG A 30 -6.84 2.48 7.85
C ARG A 30 -6.48 1.01 7.99
N MET A 31 -6.30 0.30 6.87
CA MET A 31 -5.78 -1.06 6.85
C MET A 31 -4.25 -0.98 6.66
N ASP A 32 -3.55 -0.46 7.67
CA ASP A 32 -2.12 -0.10 7.61
C ASP A 32 -1.22 -0.97 8.50
N ALA A 33 -1.69 -2.16 8.89
CA ALA A 33 -0.88 -3.10 9.67
C ALA A 33 0.19 -3.80 8.84
N ILE A 34 1.35 -4.00 9.46
CA ILE A 34 2.41 -4.90 8.99
C ILE A 34 2.31 -6.15 9.87
N ALA A 35 1.91 -7.28 9.30
CA ALA A 35 1.54 -8.48 10.04
C ALA A 35 2.74 -9.40 10.33
N GLU A 36 3.62 -9.61 9.34
CA GLU A 36 4.75 -10.53 9.46
C GLU A 36 5.94 -10.05 8.61
N LEU A 37 7.16 -10.20 9.12
CA LEU A 37 8.41 -9.90 8.42
C LEU A 37 9.36 -11.10 8.53
N SER A 38 9.67 -11.74 7.39
CA SER A 38 10.73 -12.74 7.30
C SER A 38 11.98 -12.11 6.68
N LEU A 39 13.02 -11.95 7.50
CA LEU A 39 14.30 -11.40 7.05
C LEU A 39 15.10 -12.42 6.21
N GLU A 40 14.91 -13.71 6.45
CA GLU A 40 15.62 -14.79 5.77
C GLU A 40 15.05 -15.02 4.36
N ASP A 41 13.73 -14.89 4.21
CA ASP A 41 13.03 -15.09 2.93
C ASP A 41 12.83 -13.80 2.14
N PHE A 42 13.28 -12.67 2.68
CA PHE A 42 13.07 -11.33 2.12
C PHE A 42 11.59 -11.04 1.79
N SER A 43 10.70 -11.40 2.70
CA SER A 43 9.25 -11.26 2.52
C SER A 43 8.58 -10.55 3.70
N VAL A 44 7.47 -9.88 3.41
CA VAL A 44 6.68 -9.15 4.40
C VAL A 44 5.19 -9.26 4.05
N THR A 45 4.35 -9.55 5.05
CA THR A 45 2.89 -9.54 4.92
C THR A 45 2.36 -8.21 5.46
N VAL A 46 1.59 -7.50 4.63
CA VAL A 46 1.04 -6.18 4.95
C VAL A 46 -0.43 -6.08 4.56
N GLU A 47 -1.16 -5.23 5.25
CA GLU A 47 -2.47 -4.78 4.83
C GLU A 47 -2.38 -3.80 3.64
N PRO A 48 -3.45 -3.66 2.82
CA PRO A 48 -3.38 -2.93 1.54
C PRO A 48 -3.22 -1.40 1.67
N GLY A 49 -3.46 -0.83 2.85
CA GLY A 49 -3.22 0.59 3.14
C GLY A 49 -1.77 0.93 3.45
N VAL A 50 -0.90 -0.07 3.65
CA VAL A 50 0.53 0.18 3.95
C VAL A 50 1.21 0.86 2.77
N THR A 51 1.64 2.10 2.97
CA THR A 51 2.39 2.82 1.95
C THR A 51 3.84 2.35 1.88
N ARG A 52 4.45 2.46 0.70
CA ARG A 52 5.88 2.20 0.51
C ARG A 52 6.78 2.95 1.51
N LYS A 53 6.43 4.22 1.81
CA LYS A 53 7.20 5.04 2.76
C LYS A 53 7.09 4.47 4.19
N ALA A 54 5.90 4.03 4.59
CA ALA A 54 5.69 3.40 5.89
C ALA A 54 6.42 2.06 6.00
N LEU A 55 6.35 1.21 4.96
CA LEU A 55 7.08 -0.05 4.92
C LEU A 55 8.60 0.18 5.02
N ASN A 56 9.16 1.09 4.21
CA ASN A 56 10.58 1.41 4.29
C ASN A 56 10.98 2.09 5.61
N LYS A 57 10.06 2.75 6.32
CA LYS A 57 10.30 3.24 7.69
C LYS A 57 10.38 2.08 8.68
N HIS A 58 9.52 1.07 8.54
CA HIS A 58 9.51 -0.13 9.37
C HIS A 58 10.77 -1.00 9.16
N LEU A 59 11.23 -1.13 7.92
CA LEU A 59 12.45 -1.90 7.58
C LEU A 59 13.77 -1.21 8.00
N ARG A 60 13.72 0.02 8.54
CA ARG A 60 14.95 0.73 8.92
C ARG A 60 15.71 -0.05 9.99
N GLY A 61 17.00 -0.25 9.76
CA GLY A 61 17.89 -0.95 10.69
C GLY A 61 17.95 -2.47 10.51
N THR A 62 17.12 -3.07 9.64
CA THR A 62 17.21 -4.50 9.34
C THR A 62 18.23 -4.83 8.25
N GLY A 63 18.74 -3.81 7.55
CA GLY A 63 19.56 -3.97 6.35
C GLY A 63 18.74 -4.23 5.06
N LEU A 64 17.42 -4.32 5.16
CA LEU A 64 16.52 -4.51 4.02
C LEU A 64 15.81 -3.20 3.61
N TRP A 65 15.34 -3.15 2.37
CA TRP A 65 14.43 -2.12 1.88
C TRP A 65 13.50 -2.70 0.80
N PHE A 66 12.32 -2.10 0.62
CA PHE A 66 11.42 -2.44 -0.49
C PHE A 66 11.83 -1.67 -1.75
N PRO A 67 12.27 -2.37 -2.83
CA PRO A 67 13.04 -1.77 -3.94
C PRO A 67 12.16 -1.16 -5.04
N VAL A 68 11.06 -0.50 -4.66
CA VAL A 68 10.18 0.19 -5.61
C VAL A 68 10.33 1.70 -5.40
N GLY A 69 10.27 2.51 -6.47
CA GLY A 69 10.43 3.97 -6.41
C GLY A 69 11.87 4.45 -6.13
N THR A 70 12.07 5.76 -6.03
CA THR A 70 13.41 6.36 -5.88
C THR A 70 14.07 5.92 -4.57
N VAL A 71 15.33 5.48 -4.68
CA VAL A 71 16.28 5.43 -3.56
C VAL A 71 16.47 6.86 -3.08
N GLY A 72 16.28 7.10 -1.79
CA GLY A 72 16.71 8.35 -1.16
C GLY A 72 18.23 8.35 -1.04
N ILE A 73 18.90 8.59 -2.16
CA ILE A 73 20.14 9.35 -2.22
C ILE A 73 19.78 10.80 -2.54
#